data_AF-A0A8X6KFB1-F1
#
_entry.id   AF-A0A8X6KFB1-F1
#
_cell.length_a   1.000
_cell.length_b   1.000
_cell.length_c   1.000
_cell.angle_alpha   90.00
_cell.angle_beta   90.00
_cell.angle_gamma   90.00
#
_symmetry.space_group_name_H-M   'P 1'
#
loop_
_entity.id
_entity.type
_entity.pdbx_description
1 polymer ?
#
loop_
_entity_poly.entity_id
_entity_poly.type
_entity_poly.pdbx_seq_one_letter_code
_entity_poly.pdbx_strand_id
1 'polypeptide(L)'
;MFLEARDSFKNKNEIILAIKGLQLPLRSFTRRIEMMNSDVADQLSEDIANYICFSLQFDESMDMVDISQRWIFIRMIFKDISVI
;
A
#
# COMPACT_ATOMS: atom_id res chain seq x y z
N MET A 1 -7.48 27.36 -14.69
CA MET A 1 -6.49 26.26 -14.80
C MET A 1 -6.90 25.16 -15.77
N PHE A 2 -8.06 24.48 -15.64
CA PHE A 2 -8.45 23.44 -16.62
C PHE A 2 -8.94 23.96 -17.99
N LEU A 3 -9.30 25.25 -18.09
CA LEU A 3 -9.82 25.84 -19.34
C LEU A 3 -8.75 26.40 -20.28
N GLU A 4 -7.50 26.54 -19.83
CA GLU A 4 -6.40 27.11 -20.64
C GLU A 4 -5.63 26.06 -21.46
N ALA A 5 -5.88 24.77 -21.22
CA ALA A 5 -5.09 23.69 -21.83
C ALA A 5 -5.65 23.14 -23.15
N ARG A 6 -6.82 23.63 -23.60
CA ARG A 6 -7.51 23.06 -24.78
C ARG A 6 -6.75 23.32 -26.08
N ASP A 7 -6.02 24.44 -26.17
CA ASP A 7 -5.24 24.83 -27.34
C ASP A 7 -3.75 24.41 -27.25
N SER A 8 -3.34 23.76 -26.14
CA SER A 8 -1.94 23.45 -25.87
C SER A 8 -1.47 22.08 -26.36
N PHE A 9 -2.39 21.18 -26.75
CA PHE A 9 -2.07 19.83 -27.18
C PHE A 9 -2.35 19.63 -28.67
N LYS A 10 -1.32 19.27 -29.43
CA LYS A 10 -1.38 19.18 -30.89
C LYS A 10 -1.98 17.87 -31.38
N ASN A 11 -1.97 16.81 -30.56
CA ASN A 11 -2.55 15.51 -30.90
C ASN A 11 -2.99 14.70 -29.67
N LYS A 12 -3.75 13.63 -29.93
CA LYS A 12 -4.27 12.70 -28.91
C LYS A 12 -3.17 12.06 -28.05
N ASN A 13 -1.98 11.80 -28.62
CA ASN A 13 -0.88 11.16 -27.90
C ASN A 13 -0.26 12.12 -26.87
N GLU A 14 -0.12 13.41 -27.19
CA GLU A 14 0.33 14.44 -26.23
C GLU A 14 -0.64 14.59 -25.07
N ILE A 15 -1.95 14.53 -25.34
CA ILE A 15 -2.99 14.56 -24.28
C ILE A 15 -2.83 13.33 -23.36
N ILE A 16 -2.67 12.13 -23.92
CA ILE A 16 -2.50 10.89 -23.13
C ILE A 16 -1.23 10.96 -22.29
N LEU A 17 -0.12 11.45 -22.85
CA LEU A 17 1.15 11.60 -22.12
C LEU A 17 1.04 12.62 -20.99
N ALA A 18 0.38 13.76 -21.23
CA ALA A 18 0.15 14.77 -20.21
C ALA A 18 -0.73 14.23 -19.08
N ILE A 19 -1.80 13.51 -19.41
CA ILE A 19 -2.68 12.87 -18.41
C ILE A 19 -1.91 11.82 -17.59
N LYS A 20 -1.07 11.01 -18.23
CA LYS A 20 -0.23 10.01 -17.54
C LYS A 20 0.84 10.66 -16.65
N GLY A 21 1.30 11.86 -17.00
CA GLY A 21 2.28 12.62 -16.23
C GLY A 21 1.70 13.46 -15.09
N LEU A 22 0.37 13.60 -15.01
CA LEU A 22 -0.28 14.33 -13.91
C LEU A 22 -0.12 13.55 -12.60
N GLN A 23 0.51 14.19 -11.62
CA GLN A 23 0.53 13.67 -10.26
C GLN A 23 -0.88 13.70 -9.67
N LEU A 24 -1.24 12.65 -8.94
CA LEU A 24 -2.51 12.60 -8.25
C LEU A 24 -2.52 13.60 -7.08
N PRO A 25 -3.64 14.29 -6.82
CA PRO A 25 -3.77 15.13 -5.63
C PRO A 25 -3.57 14.32 -4.36
N LEU A 26 -3.03 14.95 -3.31
CA LEU A 26 -2.78 14.32 -2.01
C LEU A 26 -4.00 13.55 -1.49
N ARG A 27 -5.21 14.10 -1.64
CA ARG A 27 -6.47 13.43 -1.25
C ARG A 27 -6.69 12.08 -1.93
N SER A 28 -6.39 11.98 -3.23
CA SER A 28 -6.52 10.73 -3.97
C SER A 28 -5.48 9.71 -3.54
N PHE A 29 -4.27 10.16 -3.19
CA PHE A 29 -3.23 9.32 -2.65
C PHE A 29 -3.58 8.79 -1.26
N THR A 30 -4.03 9.65 -0.33
CA THR A 30 -4.49 9.27 1.00
C THR A 30 -5.63 8.25 0.94
N ARG A 31 -6.66 8.51 0.12
CA ARG A 31 -7.77 7.56 -0.05
C ARG A 31 -7.30 6.19 -0.55
N ARG A 32 -6.29 6.18 -1.43
CA ARG A 32 -5.72 4.92 -1.93
C ARG A 32 -4.97 4.18 -0.83
N ILE A 33 -4.22 4.88 0.03
CA ILE A 33 -3.57 4.28 1.20
C ILE A 33 -4.60 3.67 2.14
N GLU A 34 -5.70 4.38 2.43
CA GLU A 34 -6.78 3.89 3.30
C GLU A 34 -7.40 2.60 2.75
N MET A 35 -7.69 2.56 1.44
CA MET A 35 -8.23 1.35 0.80
C MET A 35 -7.24 0.18 0.87
N MET A 36 -5.95 0.43 0.62
CA MET A 36 -4.92 -0.62 0.71
C MET A 36 -4.76 -1.12 2.15
N ASN A 37 -4.89 -0.24 3.15
CA ASN A 37 -4.84 -0.62 4.56
C ASN A 37 -6.02 -1.53 4.92
N SER A 38 -7.24 -1.18 4.50
CA SER A 38 -8.42 -2.03 4.71
C SER A 38 -8.26 -3.41 4.07
N ASP A 39 -7.80 -3.46 2.83
CA ASP A 39 -7.56 -4.72 2.09
C ASP A 39 -6.54 -5.62 2.80
N VAL A 40 -5.42 -5.04 3.26
CA VAL A 40 -4.41 -5.79 4.03
C VAL A 40 -4.96 -6.29 5.37
N ALA A 41 -5.82 -5.49 6.04
CA ALA A 41 -6.44 -5.91 7.29
C ALA A 41 -7.44 -7.07 7.08
N ASP A 42 -8.23 -7.03 6.01
CA ASP A 42 -9.18 -8.08 5.65
C ASP A 42 -8.44 -9.38 5.31
N GLN A 43 -7.38 -9.31 4.50
CA GLN A 43 -6.52 -10.46 4.19
C GLN A 43 -5.88 -11.06 5.45
N LEU A 44 -5.34 -10.22 6.34
CA LEU A 44 -4.78 -10.70 7.60
C LEU A 44 -5.83 -11.40 8.47
N SER A 45 -7.06 -10.88 8.50
CA SER A 45 -8.17 -11.52 9.24
C SER A 45 -8.52 -12.90 8.66
N GLU A 46 -8.50 -13.03 7.34
CA GLU A 46 -8.72 -14.31 6.65
C GLU A 46 -7.57 -15.29 6.94
N ASP A 47 -6.32 -14.83 6.89
CA ASP A 47 -5.14 -15.63 7.20
C ASP A 47 -5.18 -16.15 8.66
N ILE A 48 -5.55 -15.28 9.61
CA ILE A 48 -5.73 -15.62 11.03
C ILE A 48 -6.80 -16.70 11.21
N ALA A 49 -7.85 -16.71 10.39
CA ALA A 49 -8.90 -17.73 10.47
C ALA A 49 -8.45 -19.11 9.94
N ASN A 50 -7.39 -19.16 9.12
CA ASN A 50 -7.05 -20.34 8.32
C ASN A 50 -5.68 -20.99 8.63
N TYR A 51 -4.80 -20.34 9.42
CA TYR A 51 -3.48 -20.91 9.73
C TYR A 51 -3.54 -22.20 10.57
N ILE A 52 -2.50 -23.03 10.47
CA ILE A 52 -2.27 -24.20 11.34
C ILE A 52 -1.53 -23.78 12.62
N CYS A 53 -0.43 -23.07 12.45
CA CYS A 53 0.35 -22.51 13.54
C CYS A 53 0.93 -21.16 13.15
N PHE A 54 1.32 -20.37 14.16
CA PHE A 54 1.95 -19.07 13.97
C PHE A 54 3.05 -18.83 15.00
N SER A 55 3.94 -17.90 14.69
CA SER A 55 4.86 -17.29 15.66
C SER A 55 4.83 -15.78 15.54
N LEU A 56 5.10 -15.11 16.67
CA LEU A 56 5.21 -13.66 16.76
C LEU A 56 6.66 -13.29 17.04
N GLN A 57 7.15 -12.30 16.31
CA GLN A 57 8.43 -11.66 16.57
C GLN A 57 8.18 -10.18 16.85
N PHE A 58 8.65 -9.75 18.02
CA PHE A 58 8.62 -8.34 18.43
C PHE A 58 9.99 -7.75 18.18
N ASP A 59 10.04 -6.62 17.49
CA ASP A 59 11.27 -5.87 17.26
C ASP A 59 11.07 -4.42 17.70
N GLU A 60 12.10 -3.85 18.32
CA GLU A 60 12.10 -2.47 18.80
C GLU A 60 13.36 -1.79 18.27
N SER A 61 13.15 -0.71 17.52
CA SER A 61 14.20 0.21 17.11
C SER A 61 13.96 1.57 17.75
N MET A 62 15.03 2.30 18.02
CA MET A 62 14.96 3.67 18.53
C MET A 62 15.67 4.58 17.53
N ASP A 63 15.01 5.65 17.10
CA ASP A 63 15.65 6.61 16.21
C ASP A 63 16.55 7.60 16.96
N MET A 64 17.23 8.47 16.22
CA MET A 64 18.17 9.45 16.77
C MET A 64 17.50 10.54 17.61
N VAL A 65 16.15 10.56 17.67
CA VAL A 65 15.32 11.52 18.41
C VAL A 65 14.53 10.84 19.54
N ASP A 66 14.99 9.66 19.98
CA ASP A 66 14.41 8.87 21.07
C ASP A 66 12.96 8.42 20.83
N ILE A 67 12.53 8.32 19.57
CA ILE A 67 11.24 7.73 19.21
C ILE A 67 11.44 6.22 19.06
N SER A 68 10.85 5.46 19.98
CA SER A 68 10.76 4.00 19.88
C SER A 68 9.75 3.59 18.81
N GLN A 69 10.24 2.85 17.81
CA GLN A 69 9.46 2.21 16.77
C GLN A 69 9.34 0.72 17.13
N ARG A 70 8.11 0.22 17.20
CA ARG A 70 7.83 -1.17 17.56
C ARG A 70 7.17 -1.90 16.42
N TRP A 71 7.73 -3.05 16.07
CA TRP A 71 7.28 -3.90 14.98
C TRP A 71 6.82 -5.23 15.53
N ILE A 72 5.72 -5.73 14.99
CA ILE A 72 5.21 -7.08 15.27
C ILE A 72 5.18 -7.80 13.93
N PHE A 73 6.00 -8.83 13.79
CA PHE A 73 5.97 -9.72 12.65
C PHE A 73 5.17 -10.97 13.01
N ILE A 74 4.17 -11.27 12.21
CA ILE A 74 3.37 -12.49 12.34
C ILE A 74 3.84 -13.45 11.25
N ARG A 75 4.37 -14.62 11.63
CA ARG A 75 4.76 -15.68 10.71
C ARG A 75 3.75 -16.80 10.82
N MET A 76 3.06 -17.14 9.73
CA MET A 76 2.01 -18.15 9.71
C MET A 76 2.39 -19.33 8.84
N ILE A 77 1.88 -20.52 9.20
CA ILE A 77 1.96 -21.74 8.39
C ILE A 77 0.54 -22.14 8.01
N PHE A 78 0.29 -22.28 6.71
CA PHE A 78 -1.01 -22.65 6.16
C PHE A 78 -1.07 -24.14 5.82
N LYS A 79 -2.29 -24.65 5.64
CA LYS A 79 -2.56 -26.09 5.40
C LYS A 79 -2.02 -26.60 4.08
N ASP A 80 -1.87 -25.73 3.10
CA ASP A 80 -1.32 -26.00 1.78
C ASP A 80 0.22 -25.93 1.73
N ILE A 81 0.88 -25.83 2.88
CA ILE A 81 2.35 -25.86 2.94
C ILE A 81 2.89 -27.13 2.27
N SER A 82 3.58 -26.93 1.16
CA SER A 82 4.29 -27.99 0.45
C SER A 82 5.75 -27.90 0.82
N VAL A 83 6.24 -28.84 1.62
CA VAL A 83 7.67 -28.97 1.90
C VAL A 83 8.30 -29.64 0.67
N ILE A 84 9.11 -28.89 -0.07
CA ILE A 84 9.87 -29.35 -1.23
C ILE A 84 11.09 -30.15 -0.77
#